data_AF-A3J004-F1
#
_entry.id   AF-A3J004-F1
#
_cell.length_a   1.000
_cell.length_b   1.000
_cell.length_c   1.000
_cell.angle_alpha   90.00
_cell.angle_beta   90.00
_cell.angle_gamma   90.00
#
_symmetry.space_group_name_H-M   'P 1'
#
loop_
_entity.id
_entity.type
_entity.pdbx_description
1 polymer ?
#
loop_
_entity_poly.entity_id
_entity_poly.type
_entity_poly.pdbx_seq_one_letter_code
_entity_poly.pdbx_strand_id
1 'polypeptide(L)'
;MSDLENIKVKKGQRVTITYENREFDVIVIDPDGLGKDQPSLGFGFGIAEKYTGLPQSTISRWFQGDANNDQNLLKLPSGNTFKVMQISGLDNNIYQVAEVSDWVAIVGDVLKKPGKISKGTKDKLIDFLTWFATKGLYAEAYVALKGVYTKRDSRSVSKWMMARLEGKIKRNKYTDFLKEQGCEGYDYANWTNYIYERLFGKTAREMKQYWEVVEGTKIIARNYISEEEGLRAVAYCENQVVELFVDDLGDAHDHALFFASKKFADVLKKLK
;
A
#
# COMPACT_ATOMS: atom_id res chain seq x y z
N MET A 1 -19.16 -32.67 -3.49
CA MET A 1 -19.81 -31.35 -3.42
C MET A 1 -20.17 -31.14 -1.97
N SER A 2 -19.31 -30.47 -1.20
CA SER A 2 -19.54 -30.20 0.22
C SER A 2 -20.34 -28.92 0.36
N ASP A 3 -21.35 -28.95 1.22
CA ASP A 3 -22.25 -27.86 1.56
C ASP A 3 -21.49 -26.56 1.89
N LEU A 4 -21.43 -25.65 0.92
CA LEU A 4 -21.31 -24.23 1.22
C LEU A 4 -22.73 -23.77 1.53
N GLU A 5 -23.13 -23.87 2.79
CA GLU A 5 -24.26 -23.09 3.30
C GLU A 5 -24.12 -21.67 2.75
N ASN A 6 -25.16 -21.18 2.06
CA ASN A 6 -25.28 -19.77 1.71
C ASN A 6 -25.31 -18.99 3.03
N ILE A 7 -24.14 -18.57 3.52
CA ILE A 7 -24.02 -17.71 4.69
C ILE A 7 -24.71 -16.40 4.33
N LYS A 8 -25.97 -16.28 4.77
CA LYS A 8 -26.77 -15.08 4.54
C LYS A 8 -26.12 -13.93 5.31
N VAL A 9 -25.66 -12.93 4.58
CA VAL A 9 -25.05 -11.73 5.15
C VAL A 9 -26.08 -10.98 5.99
N LYS A 10 -25.70 -10.53 7.20
CA LYS A 10 -26.61 -9.83 8.12
C LYS A 10 -26.03 -8.49 8.56
N LYS A 11 -26.91 -7.50 8.82
CA LYS A 11 -26.53 -6.25 9.47
C LYS A 11 -25.84 -6.51 10.80
N GLY A 12 -24.78 -5.76 11.10
CA GLY A 12 -23.98 -5.94 12.31
C GLY A 12 -23.00 -7.12 12.25
N GLN A 13 -22.95 -7.86 11.14
CA GLN A 13 -21.92 -8.88 10.94
C GLN A 13 -20.56 -8.20 10.76
N ARG A 14 -19.59 -8.63 11.58
CA ARG A 14 -18.18 -8.25 11.42
C ARG A 14 -17.51 -9.18 10.42
N VAL A 15 -16.79 -8.58 9.47
CA VAL A 15 -16.04 -9.28 8.43
C VAL A 15 -14.64 -8.69 8.38
N THR A 16 -13.62 -9.54 8.40
CA THR A 16 -12.23 -9.10 8.16
C THR A 16 -11.94 -9.19 6.68
N ILE A 17 -11.59 -8.07 6.07
CA ILE A 17 -11.21 -7.96 4.66
C ILE A 17 -9.72 -7.65 4.58
N THR A 18 -8.98 -8.48 3.86
CA THR A 18 -7.59 -8.20 3.55
C THR A 18 -7.50 -7.32 2.29
N TYR A 19 -6.85 -6.17 2.43
CA TYR A 19 -6.58 -5.23 1.35
C TYR A 19 -5.09 -4.92 1.34
N GLU A 20 -4.36 -5.45 0.36
CA GLU A 20 -2.88 -5.43 0.37
C GLU A 20 -2.31 -6.21 1.57
N ASN A 21 -1.49 -5.59 2.41
CA ASN A 21 -1.00 -6.14 3.68
C ASN A 21 -1.82 -5.66 4.89
N ARG A 22 -3.02 -5.13 4.66
CA ARG A 22 -3.86 -4.53 5.70
C ARG A 22 -5.10 -5.36 5.90
N GLU A 23 -5.50 -5.47 7.15
CA GLU A 23 -6.73 -6.13 7.56
C GLU A 23 -7.72 -5.09 8.05
N PHE A 24 -8.83 -4.98 7.34
CA PHE A 24 -9.94 -4.10 7.69
C PHE A 24 -11.00 -4.94 8.36
N ASP A 25 -11.25 -4.67 9.63
CA ASP A 25 -12.46 -5.16 10.28
C ASP A 25 -13.60 -4.21 9.90
N VAL A 26 -14.47 -4.69 9.02
CA VAL A 26 -15.66 -3.96 8.57
C VAL A 26 -16.91 -4.54 9.21
N ILE A 27 -17.91 -3.70 9.37
CA ILE A 27 -19.26 -4.07 9.81
C ILE A 27 -20.19 -3.92 8.62
N VAL A 28 -21.04 -4.93 8.40
CA VAL A 28 -22.14 -4.84 7.45
C VAL A 28 -23.16 -3.83 7.97
N ILE A 29 -23.33 -2.73 7.25
CA ILE A 29 -24.30 -1.67 7.57
C ILE A 29 -25.68 -2.09 7.12
N ASP A 30 -25.78 -2.50 5.85
CA ASP A 30 -27.00 -2.97 5.20
C ASP A 30 -26.64 -4.13 4.27
N PRO A 31 -27.18 -5.35 4.46
CA PRO A 31 -26.96 -6.49 3.58
C PRO A 31 -27.30 -6.25 2.11
N ASP A 32 -28.19 -5.30 1.81
CA ASP A 32 -28.67 -4.99 0.47
C ASP A 32 -28.38 -3.52 0.07
N GLY A 33 -27.47 -2.85 0.77
CA GLY A 33 -27.26 -1.40 0.66
C GLY A 33 -26.81 -0.90 -0.71
N LEU A 34 -26.19 -1.75 -1.53
CA LEU A 34 -25.78 -1.42 -2.90
C LEU A 34 -26.67 -2.08 -3.98
N GLY A 35 -27.67 -2.84 -3.54
CA GLY A 35 -28.46 -3.72 -4.38
C GLY A 35 -28.71 -5.06 -3.69
N LYS A 36 -29.59 -5.88 -4.27
CA LYS A 36 -29.92 -7.19 -3.71
C LYS A 36 -28.68 -8.07 -3.57
N ASP A 37 -28.45 -8.59 -2.37
CA ASP A 37 -27.29 -9.40 -1.97
C ASP A 37 -25.94 -8.66 -2.12
N GLN A 38 -25.96 -7.32 -2.08
CA GLN A 38 -24.79 -6.46 -2.22
C GLN A 38 -24.64 -5.56 -0.98
N PRO A 39 -23.91 -6.03 0.05
CA PRO A 39 -23.86 -5.35 1.33
C PRO A 39 -23.09 -4.03 1.25
N SER A 40 -23.61 -2.99 1.89
CA SER A 40 -22.82 -1.81 2.24
C SER A 40 -22.03 -2.08 3.52
N LEU A 41 -20.81 -1.55 3.55
CA LEU A 41 -19.82 -1.84 4.58
C LEU A 41 -19.32 -0.54 5.19
N GLY A 42 -19.08 -0.57 6.50
CA GLY A 42 -18.48 0.54 7.23
C GLY A 42 -17.38 0.08 8.16
N PHE A 43 -16.53 1.01 8.58
CA PHE A 43 -15.57 0.75 9.64
C PHE A 43 -15.53 1.90 10.63
N GLY A 44 -15.09 1.60 11.84
CA GLY A 44 -15.04 2.55 12.95
C GLY A 44 -13.77 3.40 12.99
N PHE A 45 -13.74 4.34 13.93
CA PHE A 45 -12.67 5.34 14.06
C PHE A 45 -11.28 4.72 14.28
N GLY A 46 -11.18 3.58 14.97
CA GLY A 46 -9.89 2.90 15.18
C GLY A 46 -9.30 2.32 13.89
N ILE A 47 -10.12 1.75 13.02
CA ILE A 47 -9.67 1.27 11.70
C ILE A 47 -9.28 2.47 10.82
N ALA A 48 -10.06 3.55 10.88
CA ALA A 48 -9.72 4.78 10.18
C ALA A 48 -8.37 5.34 10.66
N GLU A 49 -8.14 5.45 11.97
CA GLU A 49 -6.85 5.92 12.51
C GLU A 49 -5.68 5.07 12.04
N LYS A 50 -5.81 3.73 12.15
CA LYS A 50 -4.77 2.78 11.77
C LYS A 50 -4.30 2.96 10.34
N TYR A 51 -5.22 3.21 9.39
CA TYR A 51 -4.89 3.19 7.97
C TYR A 51 -4.90 4.55 7.27
N THR A 52 -5.65 5.53 7.77
CA THR A 52 -5.64 6.90 7.24
C THR A 52 -4.60 7.77 7.94
N GLY A 53 -4.18 7.39 9.16
CA GLY A 53 -3.29 8.20 9.98
C GLY A 53 -3.96 9.40 10.67
N LEU A 54 -5.29 9.54 10.56
CA LEU A 54 -6.04 10.53 11.33
C LEU A 54 -6.19 10.06 12.78
N PRO A 55 -5.65 10.79 13.76
CA PRO A 55 -5.76 10.36 15.16
C PRO A 55 -7.21 10.22 15.59
N GLN A 56 -7.55 9.18 16.35
CA GLN A 56 -8.92 8.98 16.84
C GLN A 56 -9.38 10.19 17.66
N SER A 57 -8.49 10.81 18.43
CA SER A 57 -8.77 12.05 19.16
C SER A 57 -9.17 13.22 18.25
N THR A 58 -8.66 13.27 17.02
CA THR A 58 -9.07 14.27 16.02
C THR A 58 -10.45 13.94 15.46
N ILE A 59 -10.70 12.67 15.11
CA ILE A 59 -11.99 12.22 14.59
C ILE A 59 -13.09 12.43 15.64
N SER A 60 -12.85 12.07 16.90
CA SER A 60 -13.78 12.26 18.01
C SER A 60 -14.10 13.74 18.29
N ARG A 61 -13.18 14.67 18.01
CA ARG A 61 -13.48 16.12 18.10
C ARG A 61 -14.42 16.61 17.01
N TRP A 62 -14.42 15.94 15.86
CA TRP A 62 -15.34 16.23 14.76
C TRP A 62 -16.70 15.55 14.97
N PHE A 63 -16.75 14.54 15.83
CA PHE A 63 -17.97 13.82 16.12
C PHE A 63 -18.95 14.70 16.89
N GLN A 64 -20.14 14.84 16.32
CA GLN A 64 -21.30 15.49 16.90
C GLN A 64 -22.38 14.42 17.03
N GLY A 65 -22.47 13.86 18.23
CA GLY A 65 -23.50 12.89 18.58
C GLY A 65 -24.08 13.25 19.94
N ASP A 66 -25.39 13.02 20.08
CA ASP A 66 -26.09 13.08 21.35
C ASP A 66 -26.66 11.68 21.60
N ALA A 67 -26.61 11.19 22.85
CA ALA A 67 -27.16 9.90 23.23
C ALA A 67 -28.67 9.79 22.94
N ASN A 68 -29.34 10.94 22.75
CA ASN A 68 -30.79 11.05 22.55
C ASN A 68 -31.21 11.41 21.12
N ASN A 69 -30.28 11.49 20.14
CA ASN A 69 -30.62 11.99 18.81
C ASN A 69 -30.09 11.07 17.70
N ASP A 70 -30.94 10.72 16.73
CA ASP A 70 -30.63 9.80 15.61
C ASP A 70 -29.64 10.40 14.58
N GLN A 71 -29.07 11.57 14.84
CA GLN A 71 -28.19 12.31 13.95
C GLN A 71 -26.76 12.35 14.48
N ASN A 72 -26.14 11.19 14.58
CA ASN A 72 -24.70 11.08 14.80
C ASN A 72 -23.96 11.50 13.52
N LEU A 73 -23.17 12.57 13.59
CA LEU A 73 -22.48 13.18 12.44
C LEU A 73 -20.99 13.39 12.73
N LEU A 74 -20.16 13.33 11.70
CA LEU A 74 -18.80 13.86 11.70
C LEU A 74 -18.79 15.21 10.97
N LYS A 75 -18.55 16.30 11.70
CA LYS A 75 -18.41 17.65 11.14
C LYS A 75 -16.94 18.00 10.95
N LEU A 76 -16.51 18.03 9.69
CA LEU A 76 -15.11 18.27 9.31
C LEU A 76 -14.72 19.75 9.40
N PRO A 77 -13.41 20.08 9.39
CA PRO A 77 -12.93 21.47 9.38
C PRO A 77 -13.44 22.30 8.19
N SER A 78 -13.79 21.65 7.08
CA SER A 78 -14.39 22.29 5.90
C SER A 78 -15.82 22.78 6.13
N GLY A 79 -16.49 22.31 7.19
CA GLY A 79 -17.91 22.47 7.44
C GLY A 79 -18.79 21.33 6.91
N ASN A 80 -18.24 20.44 6.08
CA ASN A 80 -18.97 19.28 5.57
C ASN A 80 -19.30 18.29 6.69
N THR A 81 -20.44 17.61 6.57
CA THR A 81 -20.90 16.64 7.56
C THR A 81 -21.10 15.27 6.91
N PHE A 82 -20.75 14.22 7.65
CA PHE A 82 -20.86 12.82 7.23
C PHE A 82 -21.62 12.03 8.27
N LYS A 83 -22.46 11.08 7.85
CA LYS A 83 -23.25 10.27 8.76
C LYS A 83 -22.38 9.26 9.50
N VAL A 84 -22.61 9.12 10.79
CA VAL A 84 -22.08 8.02 11.60
C VAL A 84 -23.26 7.20 12.10
N MET A 85 -23.18 5.89 11.90
CA MET A 85 -24.21 4.95 12.31
C MET A 85 -23.76 4.23 13.56
N GLN A 86 -24.70 4.06 14.49
CA GLN A 86 -24.53 3.15 15.61
C GLN A 86 -25.15 1.80 15.23
N ILE A 87 -24.35 0.74 15.24
CA ILE A 87 -24.75 -0.59 14.83
C ILE A 87 -24.49 -1.57 15.96
N SER A 88 -25.54 -2.26 16.39
CA SER A 88 -25.42 -3.45 17.24
C SER A 88 -24.83 -4.58 16.42
N GLY A 89 -23.63 -5.01 16.80
CA GLY A 89 -22.94 -6.15 16.20
C GLY A 89 -23.54 -7.48 16.65
N LEU A 90 -23.34 -8.51 15.83
CA LEU A 90 -23.73 -9.89 16.17
C LEU A 90 -22.87 -10.49 17.30
N ASP A 91 -21.77 -9.83 17.62
CA ASP A 91 -20.86 -10.15 18.71
C ASP A 91 -21.21 -9.42 20.02
N ASN A 92 -22.41 -8.84 20.11
CA ASN A 92 -22.92 -8.06 21.24
C ASN A 92 -22.17 -6.76 21.53
N ASN A 93 -21.31 -6.29 20.62
CA ASN A 93 -20.69 -4.98 20.71
C ASN A 93 -21.53 -3.91 20.01
N ILE A 94 -21.40 -2.65 20.44
CA ILE A 94 -21.98 -1.51 19.75
C ILE A 94 -20.87 -0.80 18.98
N TYR A 95 -21.07 -0.64 17.68
CA TYR A 95 -20.11 -0.03 16.78
C TYR A 95 -20.57 1.34 16.32
N GLN A 96 -19.68 2.32 16.33
CA GLN A 96 -19.84 3.57 15.61
C GLN A 96 -19.09 3.48 14.29
N VAL A 97 -19.81 3.52 13.17
CA VAL A 97 -19.26 3.30 11.83
C VAL A 97 -19.72 4.38 10.86
N ALA A 98 -18.80 4.83 10.00
CA ALA A 98 -19.18 5.50 8.76
C ALA A 98 -18.99 4.51 7.61
N GLU A 99 -19.75 4.69 6.53
CA GLU A 99 -19.60 3.86 5.34
C GLU A 99 -18.21 4.02 4.73
N VAL A 100 -17.69 2.98 4.08
CA VAL A 100 -16.37 3.03 3.40
C VAL A 100 -16.31 4.19 2.41
N SER A 101 -17.39 4.43 1.66
CA SER A 101 -17.51 5.55 0.70
C SER A 101 -17.39 6.91 1.39
N ASP A 102 -18.07 7.09 2.53
CA ASP A 102 -17.95 8.28 3.37
C ASP A 102 -16.54 8.47 3.91
N TRP A 103 -15.85 7.41 4.33
CA TRP A 103 -14.44 7.53 4.74
C TRP A 103 -13.54 8.02 3.62
N VAL A 104 -13.72 7.52 2.40
CA VAL A 104 -12.97 8.02 1.23
C VAL A 104 -13.26 9.50 1.00
N ALA A 105 -14.53 9.91 1.11
CA ALA A 105 -14.93 11.31 0.98
C ALA A 105 -14.37 12.21 2.11
N ILE A 106 -14.38 11.73 3.35
CA ILE A 106 -13.79 12.41 4.52
C ILE A 106 -12.29 12.63 4.29
N VAL A 107 -11.56 11.60 3.86
CA VAL A 107 -10.12 11.70 3.58
C VAL A 107 -9.87 12.72 2.47
N GLY A 108 -10.65 12.67 1.38
CA GLY A 108 -10.55 13.63 0.28
C GLY A 108 -10.83 15.07 0.72
N ASP A 109 -11.83 15.28 1.59
CA ASP A 109 -12.17 16.59 2.14
C ASP A 109 -11.06 17.13 3.05
N VAL A 110 -10.54 16.31 3.97
CA VAL A 110 -9.42 16.67 4.85
C VAL A 110 -8.17 16.99 4.03
N LEU A 111 -7.88 16.27 2.94
CA LEU A 111 -6.74 16.61 2.09
C LEU A 111 -6.87 17.98 1.41
N LYS A 112 -8.10 18.37 1.03
CA LYS A 112 -8.40 19.68 0.41
C LYS A 112 -8.42 20.81 1.44
N LYS A 113 -9.00 20.55 2.62
CA LYS A 113 -9.21 21.53 3.70
C LYS A 113 -8.80 20.92 5.05
N PRO A 114 -7.49 20.75 5.29
CA PRO A 114 -6.97 19.93 6.38
C PRO A 114 -7.21 20.44 7.80
N GLY A 115 -7.49 21.73 7.98
CA GLY A 115 -7.39 22.33 9.30
C GLY A 115 -5.97 22.14 9.86
N LYS A 116 -5.84 21.60 11.07
CA LYS A 116 -4.56 21.31 11.72
C LYS A 116 -4.23 19.82 11.68
N ILE A 117 -3.54 19.36 10.63
CA ILE A 117 -2.96 18.01 10.54
C ILE A 117 -1.45 18.08 10.26
N SER A 118 -0.71 17.08 10.69
CA SER A 118 0.72 16.96 10.42
C SER A 118 0.99 16.59 8.96
N LYS A 119 2.21 16.87 8.47
CA LYS A 119 2.67 16.39 7.16
C LYS A 119 2.59 14.86 7.05
N GLY A 120 3.03 14.15 8.09
CA GLY A 120 2.97 12.68 8.10
C GLY A 120 1.54 12.11 8.03
N THR A 121 0.57 12.78 8.66
CA THR A 121 -0.85 12.44 8.51
C THR A 121 -1.33 12.67 7.08
N LYS A 122 -0.93 13.79 6.46
CA LYS A 122 -1.27 14.11 5.07
C LYS A 122 -0.73 13.04 4.10
N ASP A 123 0.51 12.59 4.29
CA ASP A 123 1.11 11.55 3.46
C ASP A 123 0.36 10.21 3.61
N LYS A 124 -0.01 9.81 4.83
CA LYS A 124 -0.83 8.61 5.08
C LYS A 124 -2.22 8.70 4.44
N LEU A 125 -2.84 9.87 4.45
CA LEU A 125 -4.13 10.10 3.79
C LEU A 125 -4.04 9.95 2.27
N ILE A 126 -2.97 10.44 1.66
CA ILE A 126 -2.70 10.27 0.21
C ILE A 126 -2.47 8.80 -0.11
N ASP A 127 -1.67 8.10 0.70
CA ASP A 127 -1.40 6.68 0.52
C ASP A 127 -2.70 5.87 0.63
N PHE A 128 -3.55 6.17 1.62
CA PHE A 128 -4.87 5.55 1.78
C PHE A 128 -5.72 5.66 0.51
N LEU A 129 -5.90 6.86 -0.05
CA LEU A 129 -6.67 7.04 -1.29
C LEU A 129 -6.03 6.32 -2.49
N THR A 130 -4.71 6.32 -2.57
CA THR A 130 -3.96 5.66 -3.65
C THR A 130 -4.22 4.15 -3.65
N TRP A 131 -4.30 3.54 -2.46
CA TRP A 131 -4.64 2.12 -2.31
C TRP A 131 -6.05 1.82 -2.84
N PHE A 132 -7.05 2.61 -2.42
CA PHE A 132 -8.44 2.46 -2.88
C PHE A 132 -8.57 2.61 -4.40
N ALA A 133 -8.00 3.67 -4.98
CA ALA A 133 -8.10 3.96 -6.40
C ALA A 133 -7.45 2.87 -7.27
N THR A 134 -6.22 2.44 -6.93
CA THR A 134 -5.47 1.48 -7.75
C THR A 134 -6.17 0.12 -7.80
N LYS A 135 -6.58 -0.39 -6.64
CA LYS A 135 -7.18 -1.72 -6.54
C LYS A 135 -8.60 -1.75 -7.09
N GLY A 136 -9.37 -0.67 -6.92
CA GLY A 136 -10.66 -0.49 -7.57
C GLY A 136 -10.54 -0.52 -9.09
N LEU A 137 -9.58 0.23 -9.67
CA LEU A 137 -9.34 0.25 -11.11
C LEU A 137 -9.00 -1.15 -11.66
N TYR A 138 -8.12 -1.90 -10.98
CA TYR A 138 -7.78 -3.25 -11.43
C TYR A 138 -8.92 -4.25 -11.26
N ALA A 139 -9.79 -4.08 -10.25
CA ALA A 139 -10.98 -4.91 -10.10
C ALA A 139 -11.91 -4.72 -11.32
N GLU A 140 -12.23 -3.46 -11.66
CA GLU A 140 -13.05 -3.15 -12.83
C GLU A 140 -12.40 -3.57 -14.15
N ALA A 141 -11.09 -3.33 -14.31
CA ALA A 141 -10.37 -3.73 -15.51
C ALA A 141 -10.40 -5.25 -15.73
N TYR A 142 -10.28 -6.06 -14.67
CA TYR A 142 -10.34 -7.50 -14.81
C TYR A 142 -11.75 -8.05 -14.99
N VAL A 143 -12.77 -7.40 -14.42
CA VAL A 143 -14.16 -7.70 -14.78
C VAL A 143 -14.39 -7.41 -16.27
N ALA A 144 -13.94 -6.26 -16.77
CA ALA A 144 -14.09 -5.92 -18.18
C ALA A 144 -13.32 -6.86 -19.13
N LEU A 145 -12.09 -7.25 -18.76
CA LEU A 145 -11.21 -8.06 -19.62
C LEU A 145 -11.46 -9.57 -19.51
N LYS A 146 -11.87 -10.06 -18.34
CA LYS A 146 -11.96 -11.49 -18.02
C LYS A 146 -13.36 -11.92 -17.56
N GLY A 147 -14.30 -10.99 -17.40
CA GLY A 147 -15.66 -11.24 -16.92
C GLY A 147 -15.81 -11.35 -15.40
N VAL A 148 -14.71 -11.49 -14.65
CA VAL A 148 -14.74 -11.65 -13.19
C VAL A 148 -13.45 -11.17 -12.54
N TYR A 149 -13.56 -10.62 -11.33
CA TYR A 149 -12.43 -10.35 -10.45
C TYR A 149 -12.35 -11.41 -9.36
N THR A 150 -11.27 -12.20 -9.33
CA THR A 150 -11.13 -13.33 -8.40
C THR A 150 -10.27 -13.00 -7.18
N LYS A 151 -10.35 -13.85 -6.14
CA LYS A 151 -9.39 -13.81 -5.01
C LYS A 151 -7.93 -13.94 -5.46
N ARG A 152 -7.66 -14.68 -6.54
CA ARG A 152 -6.30 -14.81 -7.11
C ARG A 152 -5.83 -13.48 -7.68
N ASP A 153 -6.66 -12.81 -8.47
CA ASP A 153 -6.34 -11.50 -9.02
C ASP A 153 -6.11 -10.47 -7.91
N SER A 154 -6.97 -10.48 -6.90
CA SER A 154 -6.84 -9.63 -5.71
C SER A 154 -5.48 -9.80 -5.03
N ARG A 155 -5.01 -11.04 -4.83
CA ARG A 155 -3.68 -11.29 -4.26
C ARG A 155 -2.55 -10.86 -5.19
N SER A 156 -2.68 -11.05 -6.51
CA SER A 156 -1.66 -10.64 -7.48
C SER A 156 -1.49 -9.13 -7.52
N VAL A 157 -2.58 -8.37 -7.61
CA VAL A 157 -2.56 -6.90 -7.59
C VAL A 157 -1.98 -6.40 -6.26
N SER A 158 -2.40 -6.99 -5.14
CA SER A 158 -1.83 -6.66 -3.83
C SER A 158 -0.33 -6.91 -3.76
N LYS A 159 0.17 -8.05 -4.26
CA LYS A 159 1.62 -8.34 -4.30
C LYS A 159 2.39 -7.31 -5.13
N TRP A 160 1.87 -6.96 -6.30
CA TRP A 160 2.47 -5.94 -7.16
C TRP A 160 2.52 -4.56 -6.50
N MET A 161 1.41 -4.13 -5.88
CA MET A 161 1.36 -2.86 -5.14
C MET A 161 2.32 -2.85 -3.94
N MET A 162 2.38 -3.95 -3.18
CA MET A 162 3.32 -4.09 -2.07
C MET A 162 4.76 -4.03 -2.54
N ALA A 163 5.12 -4.72 -3.63
CA ALA A 163 6.48 -4.65 -4.18
C ALA A 163 6.85 -3.20 -4.56
N ARG A 164 5.91 -2.42 -5.08
CA ARG A 164 6.11 -1.02 -5.43
C ARG A 164 6.24 -0.12 -4.19
N LEU A 165 5.41 -0.30 -3.17
CA LEU A 165 5.46 0.45 -1.91
C LEU A 165 6.71 0.10 -1.09
N GLU A 166 7.02 -1.19 -0.95
CA GLU A 166 8.27 -1.64 -0.35
C GLU A 166 9.46 -1.11 -1.11
N GLY A 167 9.42 -1.10 -2.45
CA GLY A 167 10.48 -0.50 -3.26
C GLY A 167 10.69 0.99 -2.96
N LYS A 168 9.65 1.75 -2.58
CA LYS A 168 9.74 3.16 -2.18
C LYS A 168 10.28 3.31 -0.75
N ILE A 169 9.78 2.51 0.20
CA ILE A 169 10.21 2.54 1.60
C ILE A 169 11.67 2.09 1.75
N LYS A 170 12.08 1.03 1.02
CA LYS A 170 13.44 0.49 1.02
C LYS A 170 14.44 1.49 0.44
N ARG A 171 14.09 2.18 -0.64
CA ARG A 171 14.90 3.26 -1.21
C ARG A 171 15.08 4.46 -0.27
N ASN A 172 14.04 4.82 0.49
CA ASN A 172 14.16 5.87 1.50
C ASN A 172 15.04 5.43 2.67
N LYS A 173 14.88 4.20 3.18
CA LYS A 173 15.70 3.66 4.28
C LYS A 173 17.19 3.65 3.94
N TYR A 174 17.55 3.24 2.74
CA TYR A 174 18.94 3.24 2.28
C TYR A 174 19.48 4.66 2.10
N THR A 175 18.70 5.55 1.48
CA THR A 175 19.13 6.96 1.31
C THR A 175 19.29 7.68 2.65
N ASP A 176 18.36 7.46 3.60
CA ASP A 176 18.42 8.01 4.94
C ASP A 176 19.62 7.45 5.71
N PHE A 177 19.88 6.15 5.60
CA PHE A 177 21.07 5.51 6.18
C PHE A 177 22.38 6.08 5.62
N LEU A 178 22.50 6.24 4.30
CA LEU A 178 23.69 6.86 3.69
C LEU A 178 23.91 8.27 4.24
N LYS A 179 22.83 9.03 4.44
CA LYS A 179 22.89 10.37 5.04
C LYS A 179 23.36 10.32 6.49
N GLU A 180 22.91 9.36 7.28
CA GLU A 180 23.36 9.14 8.66
C GLU A 180 24.86 8.79 8.72
N GLN A 181 25.40 8.14 7.68
CA GLN A 181 26.84 7.87 7.53
C GLN A 181 27.63 9.05 6.93
N GLY A 182 27.01 10.23 6.79
CA GLY A 182 27.68 11.45 6.33
C GLY A 182 27.83 11.57 4.81
N CYS A 183 27.15 10.74 4.01
CA CYS A 183 27.17 10.87 2.55
C CYS A 183 26.37 12.10 2.10
N GLU A 184 26.93 12.89 1.17
CA GLU A 184 26.30 14.11 0.66
C GLU A 184 26.40 14.22 -0.88
N GLY A 185 25.46 14.95 -1.48
CA GLY A 185 25.51 15.32 -2.89
C GLY A 185 25.67 14.13 -3.86
N TYR A 186 26.86 14.01 -4.46
CA TYR A 186 27.16 12.97 -5.45
C TYR A 186 27.40 11.58 -4.84
N ASP A 187 27.59 11.47 -3.52
CA ASP A 187 27.86 10.19 -2.86
C ASP A 187 26.70 9.20 -3.01
N TYR A 188 25.45 9.68 -2.96
CA TYR A 188 24.27 8.84 -3.21
C TYR A 188 24.30 8.20 -4.60
N ALA A 189 24.68 8.97 -5.61
CA ALA A 189 24.79 8.48 -6.98
C ALA A 189 25.96 7.50 -7.12
N ASN A 190 27.08 7.76 -6.42
CA ASN A 190 28.24 6.87 -6.41
C ASN A 190 27.90 5.50 -5.80
N TRP A 191 27.26 5.47 -4.63
CA TRP A 191 26.86 4.21 -3.99
C TRP A 191 25.77 3.47 -4.76
N THR A 192 24.82 4.20 -5.35
CA THR A 192 23.84 3.59 -6.25
C THR A 192 24.54 2.97 -7.46
N ASN A 193 25.47 3.68 -8.12
CA ASN A 193 26.22 3.14 -9.24
C ASN A 193 27.10 1.96 -8.83
N TYR A 194 27.71 1.99 -7.63
CA TYR A 194 28.49 0.88 -7.09
C TYR A 194 27.69 -0.42 -7.08
N ILE A 195 26.43 -0.36 -6.63
CA ILE A 195 25.53 -1.53 -6.63
C ILE A 195 25.23 -1.98 -8.06
N TYR A 196 24.83 -1.05 -8.94
CA TYR A 196 24.44 -1.39 -10.30
C TYR A 196 25.60 -1.95 -11.14
N GLU A 197 26.79 -1.37 -11.01
CA GLU A 197 27.99 -1.80 -11.72
C GLU A 197 28.40 -3.21 -11.28
N ARG A 198 28.32 -3.51 -9.99
CA ARG A 198 28.70 -4.81 -9.45
C ARG A 198 27.66 -5.90 -9.73
N LEU A 199 26.38 -5.55 -9.80
CA LEU A 199 25.31 -6.49 -10.14
C LEU A 199 25.18 -6.73 -11.65
N PHE A 200 25.30 -5.68 -12.46
CA PHE A 200 24.93 -5.71 -13.88
C PHE A 200 26.06 -5.31 -14.84
N GLY A 201 27.19 -4.83 -14.33
CA GLY A 201 28.29 -4.30 -15.15
C GLY A 201 27.95 -2.96 -15.83
N LYS A 202 26.94 -2.23 -15.32
CA LYS A 202 26.40 -1.01 -15.91
C LYS A 202 26.01 -0.04 -14.80
N THR A 203 26.14 1.26 -15.03
CA THR A 203 25.62 2.30 -14.13
C THR A 203 24.09 2.26 -14.06
N ALA A 204 23.51 2.91 -13.05
CA ALA A 204 22.05 3.00 -12.93
C ALA A 204 21.38 3.66 -14.13
N ARG A 205 22.06 4.64 -14.75
CA ARG A 205 21.57 5.31 -15.97
C ARG A 205 21.59 4.37 -17.18
N GLU A 206 22.67 3.64 -17.36
CA GLU A 206 22.82 2.68 -18.47
C GLU A 206 21.83 1.52 -18.37
N MET A 207 21.54 1.02 -17.16
CA MET A 207 20.51 -0.02 -16.98
C MET A 207 19.12 0.46 -17.35
N LYS A 208 18.75 1.70 -16.99
CA LYS A 208 17.46 2.28 -17.40
C LYS A 208 17.34 2.35 -18.92
N GLN A 209 18.37 2.87 -19.59
CA GLN A 209 18.41 2.90 -21.06
C GLN A 209 18.34 1.50 -21.66
N TYR A 210 19.03 0.54 -21.06
CA TYR A 210 18.98 -0.86 -21.49
C TYR A 210 17.56 -1.44 -21.37
N TRP A 211 16.87 -1.21 -20.26
CA TRP A 211 15.48 -1.67 -20.08
C TRP A 211 14.52 -1.01 -21.08
N GLU A 212 14.64 0.30 -21.30
CA GLU A 212 13.82 1.05 -22.26
C GLU A 212 13.98 0.52 -23.70
N VAL A 213 15.20 0.20 -24.13
CA VAL A 213 15.47 -0.33 -25.47
C VAL A 213 14.91 -1.75 -25.64
N VAL A 214 14.98 -2.58 -24.60
CA VAL A 214 14.55 -3.97 -24.69
C VAL A 214 13.03 -4.11 -24.59
N GLU A 215 12.33 -3.28 -23.80
CA GLU A 215 10.85 -3.25 -23.79
C GLU A 215 10.25 -2.90 -25.17
N GLY A 216 10.98 -2.15 -25.99
CA GLY A 216 10.58 -1.82 -27.37
C GLY A 216 10.78 -2.94 -28.40
N THR A 217 11.47 -4.04 -28.07
CA THR A 217 11.96 -5.01 -29.05
C THR A 217 11.54 -6.45 -28.73
N LYS A 218 10.55 -6.99 -29.47
CA LYS A 218 9.96 -8.34 -29.26
C LYS A 218 10.92 -9.55 -29.38
N ILE A 219 12.20 -9.36 -29.71
CA ILE A 219 13.10 -10.45 -30.15
C ILE A 219 14.13 -10.89 -29.08
N ILE A 220 14.27 -10.19 -27.94
CA ILE A 220 15.39 -10.45 -27.00
C ILE A 220 14.90 -11.21 -25.75
N ALA A 221 14.45 -12.46 -25.92
CA ALA A 221 13.85 -13.23 -24.82
C ALA A 221 14.85 -14.14 -24.04
N ARG A 222 16.10 -14.29 -24.48
CA ARG A 222 17.04 -15.25 -23.86
C ARG A 222 18.04 -14.63 -22.87
N ASN A 223 18.47 -13.39 -23.09
CA ASN A 223 19.51 -12.71 -22.30
C ASN A 223 19.02 -11.37 -21.74
N TYR A 224 17.81 -11.35 -21.20
CA TYR A 224 17.14 -10.15 -20.70
C TYR A 224 16.78 -10.29 -19.23
N ILE A 225 17.17 -9.30 -18.43
CA ILE A 225 16.66 -9.08 -17.08
C ILE A 225 15.57 -8.02 -17.19
N SER A 226 14.34 -8.33 -16.76
CA SER A 226 13.28 -7.34 -16.73
C SER A 226 13.59 -6.21 -15.75
N GLU A 227 13.06 -5.02 -15.99
CA GLU A 227 13.21 -3.90 -15.03
C GLU A 227 12.74 -4.33 -13.63
N GLU A 228 11.64 -5.08 -13.54
CA GLU A 228 11.15 -5.61 -12.27
C GLU A 228 12.17 -6.53 -11.58
N GLU A 229 12.74 -7.50 -12.29
CA GLU A 229 13.73 -8.44 -11.74
C GLU A 229 15.01 -7.71 -11.32
N GLY A 230 15.49 -6.78 -12.13
CA GLY A 230 16.68 -5.97 -11.84
C GLY A 230 16.50 -5.06 -10.64
N LEU A 231 15.40 -4.32 -10.58
CA LEU A 231 15.08 -3.47 -9.44
C LEU A 231 14.90 -4.27 -8.14
N ARG A 232 14.41 -5.52 -8.21
CA ARG A 232 14.33 -6.41 -7.04
C ARG A 232 15.70 -6.80 -6.50
N ALA A 233 16.68 -7.04 -7.37
CA ALA A 233 18.04 -7.37 -6.96
C ALA A 233 18.72 -6.16 -6.29
N VAL A 234 18.57 -4.97 -6.88
CA VAL A 234 19.06 -3.70 -6.31
C VAL A 234 18.47 -3.45 -4.94
N ALA A 235 17.13 -3.49 -4.82
CA ALA A 235 16.45 -3.22 -3.56
C ALA A 235 16.81 -4.24 -2.45
N TYR A 236 17.12 -5.48 -2.83
CA TYR A 236 17.65 -6.46 -1.87
C TYR A 236 19.05 -6.07 -1.39
N CYS A 237 19.94 -5.67 -2.29
CA CYS A 237 21.29 -5.22 -1.96
C CYS A 237 21.25 -3.99 -1.04
N GLU A 238 20.53 -2.93 -1.43
CA GLU A 238 20.37 -1.70 -0.65
C GLU A 238 19.91 -1.99 0.79
N ASN A 239 18.97 -2.93 0.98
CA ASN A 239 18.53 -3.32 2.31
C ASN A 239 19.60 -4.05 3.13
N GLN A 240 20.33 -4.96 2.49
CA GLN A 240 21.38 -5.72 3.17
C GLN A 240 22.52 -4.80 3.62
N VAL A 241 22.83 -3.74 2.88
CA VAL A 241 23.81 -2.73 3.33
C VAL A 241 23.42 -2.18 4.70
N VAL A 242 22.15 -1.80 4.87
CA VAL A 242 21.66 -1.23 6.14
C VAL A 242 21.68 -2.27 7.27
N GLU A 243 21.46 -3.55 6.96
CA GLU A 243 21.43 -4.63 7.96
C GLU A 243 22.82 -5.13 8.36
N LEU A 244 23.80 -5.06 7.44
CA LEU A 244 25.14 -5.62 7.61
C LEU A 244 26.18 -4.58 8.05
N PHE A 245 25.80 -3.31 8.16
CA PHE A 245 26.72 -2.26 8.55
C PHE A 245 27.17 -2.40 10.01
N VAL A 246 28.49 -2.46 10.22
CA VAL A 246 29.15 -2.50 11.54
C VAL A 246 30.39 -1.59 11.53
N ASP A 247 30.35 -0.45 10.83
CA ASP A 247 31.31 0.68 10.82
C ASP A 247 31.98 1.01 9.47
N ASP A 248 32.04 0.08 8.51
CA ASP A 248 32.56 0.35 7.16
C ASP A 248 31.47 0.20 6.09
N LEU A 249 31.28 1.29 5.33
CA LEU A 249 30.23 1.35 4.33
C LEU A 249 30.58 0.52 3.08
N GLY A 250 31.84 0.48 2.66
CA GLY A 250 32.31 -0.32 1.53
C GLY A 250 32.17 -1.82 1.79
N ASP A 251 32.59 -2.28 2.97
CA ASP A 251 32.46 -3.68 3.37
C ASP A 251 31.00 -4.11 3.48
N ALA A 252 30.13 -3.23 3.99
CA ALA A 252 28.69 -3.49 4.04
C ALA A 252 28.10 -3.66 2.61
N HIS A 253 28.54 -2.84 1.65
CA HIS A 253 28.15 -2.97 0.24
C HIS A 253 28.68 -4.26 -0.39
N ASP A 254 29.93 -4.62 -0.15
CA ASP A 254 30.53 -5.82 -0.72
C ASP A 254 29.88 -7.11 -0.18
N HIS A 255 29.58 -7.16 1.12
CA HIS A 255 28.82 -8.27 1.70
C HIS A 255 27.38 -8.33 1.17
N ALA A 256 26.69 -7.20 1.09
CA ALA A 256 25.34 -7.12 0.52
C ALA A 256 25.31 -7.60 -0.94
N LEU A 257 26.30 -7.18 -1.74
CA LEU A 257 26.47 -7.57 -3.14
C LEU A 257 26.75 -9.07 -3.29
N PHE A 258 27.56 -9.64 -2.39
CA PHE A 258 27.82 -11.08 -2.37
C PHE A 258 26.52 -11.88 -2.15
N PHE A 259 25.71 -11.48 -1.17
CA PHE A 259 24.42 -12.14 -0.91
C PHE A 259 23.42 -11.92 -2.05
N ALA A 260 23.36 -10.71 -2.61
CA ALA A 260 22.51 -10.40 -3.76
C ALA A 260 22.90 -11.24 -4.98
N SER A 261 24.20 -11.36 -5.27
CA SER A 261 24.72 -12.14 -6.39
C SER A 261 24.40 -13.62 -6.26
N LYS A 262 24.45 -14.17 -5.04
CA LYS A 262 24.02 -15.56 -4.77
C LYS A 262 22.51 -15.74 -4.92
N LYS A 263 21.72 -14.85 -4.34
CA LYS A 263 20.25 -14.95 -4.33
C LYS A 263 19.63 -14.77 -5.71
N PHE A 264 20.21 -13.91 -6.53
CA PHE A 264 19.72 -13.58 -7.86
C PHE A 264 20.60 -14.18 -8.98
N ALA A 265 21.41 -15.20 -8.68
CA ALA A 265 22.36 -15.78 -9.62
C ALA A 265 21.73 -16.14 -10.98
N ASP A 266 20.54 -16.74 -10.98
CA ASP A 266 19.86 -17.15 -12.22
C ASP A 266 19.30 -15.97 -13.02
N VAL A 267 19.02 -14.85 -12.36
CA VAL A 267 18.63 -13.60 -13.01
C VAL A 267 19.87 -12.93 -13.60
N LEU A 268 20.94 -12.79 -12.82
CA LEU A 268 22.17 -12.10 -13.22
C LEU A 268 22.95 -12.83 -14.32
N LYS A 269 22.84 -14.16 -14.40
CA LYS A 269 23.41 -14.96 -15.51
C LYS A 269 22.84 -14.56 -16.88
N LYS A 270 21.65 -13.97 -16.95
CA LYS A 270 21.02 -13.55 -18.22
C LYS A 270 21.78 -12.40 -18.90
N LEU A 271 22.65 -11.68 -18.19
CA LEU A 271 23.48 -10.61 -18.74
C LEU A 271 24.89 -11.07 -19.17
N LYS A 272 25.27 -12.32 -18.90
CA LYS A 272 26.55 -12.92 -19.30
C LYS A 272 26.38 -13.75 -20.56
#